data_AF-A0ABD0WXN4-F1
#
_entry.id   AF-A0ABD0WXN4-F1
#
_cell.length_a   1.000
_cell.length_b   1.000
_cell.length_c   1.000
_cell.angle_alpha   90.00
_cell.angle_beta   90.00
_cell.angle_gamma   90.00
#
_symmetry.space_group_name_H-M   'P 1'
#
loop_
_entity.id
_entity.type
_entity.pdbx_description
1 polymer ?
#
loop_
_entity_poly.entity_id
_entity_poly.type
_entity_poly.pdbx_seq_one_letter_code
_entity_poly.pdbx_strand_id
1 'polypeptide(L)'
;MDYSSHVYQHLQTTKNNMAGIGAFLKNAWNKEPVILVSCAIGLSAIAVPLLSPFTKYSGMMNAAVPYNYPVPVRNDGNMDDIPRHPCEPKGPTLDWFKNL
;
A
#
# COMPACT_ATOMS: atom_id res chain seq x y z
N MET A 1 -42.42 -21.59 21.08
CA MET A 1 -41.45 -20.51 21.36
C MET A 1 -40.76 -20.23 20.05
N ASP A 2 -41.25 -19.23 19.31
CA ASP A 2 -40.74 -18.85 17.99
C ASP A 2 -40.09 -17.48 18.16
N TYR A 3 -38.78 -17.48 18.39
CA TYR A 3 -38.00 -16.26 18.58
C TYR A 3 -36.94 -16.18 17.47
N SER A 4 -37.00 -15.08 16.73
CA SER A 4 -35.85 -14.41 16.13
C SER A 4 -35.36 -14.88 14.74
N SER A 5 -36.23 -14.83 13.73
CA SER A 5 -35.79 -14.78 12.31
C SER A 5 -35.71 -13.36 11.74
N HIS A 6 -36.28 -12.35 12.42
CA HIS A 6 -36.30 -10.96 11.94
C HIS A 6 -34.98 -10.18 12.09
N VAL A 7 -33.97 -10.76 12.75
CA VAL A 7 -32.68 -10.08 13.02
C VAL A 7 -31.65 -10.29 11.89
N TYR A 8 -31.87 -11.26 10.99
CA TYR A 8 -30.88 -11.63 9.95
C TYR A 8 -31.10 -10.98 8.57
N GLN A 9 -32.12 -10.13 8.40
CA GLN A 9 -32.36 -9.42 7.12
C GLN A 9 -31.39 -8.25 6.88
N HIS A 10 -30.58 -7.86 7.87
CA HIS A 10 -29.79 -6.62 7.83
C HIS A 10 -28.41 -6.73 7.14
N LEU A 11 -28.01 -7.91 6.64
CA LEU A 11 -26.65 -8.17 6.12
C LEU A 11 -26.61 -8.90 4.77
N GLN A 12 -27.67 -8.77 3.96
CA GLN A 12 -27.72 -9.35 2.62
C GLN A 12 -27.73 -8.24 1.56
N THR A 13 -26.65 -8.10 0.80
CA THR A 13 -26.63 -7.30 -0.43
C THR A 13 -27.56 -7.95 -1.45
N THR A 14 -28.80 -7.46 -1.57
CA THR A 14 -29.74 -7.95 -2.59
C THR A 14 -29.50 -7.24 -3.92
N LYS A 15 -29.89 -7.87 -5.04
CA LYS A 15 -29.74 -7.33 -6.40
C LYS A 15 -30.31 -5.90 -6.55
N ASN A 16 -31.36 -5.58 -5.79
CA ASN A 16 -32.00 -4.27 -5.75
C ASN A 16 -31.05 -3.19 -5.20
N ASN A 17 -30.21 -3.54 -4.22
CA ASN A 17 -29.23 -2.65 -3.58
C ASN A 17 -28.14 -2.26 -4.58
N MET A 18 -27.64 -3.25 -5.32
CA MET A 18 -26.59 -3.06 -6.34
C MET A 18 -27.09 -2.22 -7.52
N ALA A 19 -28.33 -2.45 -7.96
CA ALA A 19 -28.99 -1.62 -8.95
C ALA A 19 -29.15 -0.16 -8.47
N GLY A 20 -29.47 0.03 -7.19
CA GLY A 20 -29.58 1.35 -6.56
C GLY A 20 -28.25 2.12 -6.53
N ILE A 21 -27.14 1.47 -6.15
CA ILE A 21 -25.80 2.09 -6.14
C ILE A 21 -25.38 2.50 -7.55
N GLY A 22 -25.58 1.63 -8.54
CA GLY A 22 -25.25 1.94 -9.94
C GLY A 22 -26.06 3.12 -10.49
N ALA A 23 -27.36 3.17 -10.18
CA ALA A 23 -28.22 4.30 -10.57
C ALA A 23 -27.78 5.62 -9.90
N PHE A 24 -27.42 5.58 -8.61
CA PHE A 24 -26.89 6.74 -7.90
C PHE A 24 -25.58 7.24 -8.51
N LEU A 25 -24.60 6.36 -8.75
CA LEU A 25 -23.30 6.73 -9.34
C LEU A 25 -23.47 7.35 -10.74
N LYS A 26 -24.35 6.79 -11.58
CA LYS A 26 -24.68 7.37 -12.88
C LYS A 26 -25.30 8.76 -12.75
N ASN A 27 -26.20 8.95 -11.80
CA ASN A 27 -26.81 10.27 -11.53
C ASN A 27 -25.79 11.27 -11.00
N ALA A 28 -24.93 10.86 -10.05
CA ALA A 28 -23.86 11.69 -9.50
C ALA A 28 -22.85 12.11 -10.57
N TRP A 29 -22.50 11.23 -11.51
CA TRP A 29 -21.64 11.56 -12.65
C TRP A 29 -22.26 12.62 -13.56
N ASN A 30 -23.57 12.54 -13.81
CA ASN A 30 -24.26 13.48 -14.69
C ASN A 30 -24.52 14.85 -14.05
N LYS A 31 -24.74 14.90 -12.73
CA LYS A 31 -25.09 16.15 -12.01
C LYS A 31 -23.88 16.84 -11.41
N GLU A 32 -22.99 16.09 -10.76
CA GLU A 32 -21.86 16.63 -9.99
C GLU A 32 -20.57 15.84 -10.29
N PRO A 33 -20.10 15.85 -11.56
CA PRO A 33 -18.96 15.03 -11.98
C PRO A 33 -17.68 15.35 -11.19
N VAL A 34 -17.46 16.63 -10.87
CA VAL A 34 -16.26 17.08 -10.13
C VAL A 34 -16.22 16.46 -8.73
N ILE A 35 -17.35 16.44 -8.03
CA ILE A 35 -17.44 15.87 -6.68
C ILE A 35 -17.22 14.36 -6.74
N LEU A 36 -17.90 13.67 -7.65
CA LEU A 36 -17.75 12.21 -7.81
C LEU A 36 -16.31 11.81 -8.11
N VAL A 37 -15.64 12.52 -9.04
CA VAL A 37 -14.22 12.27 -9.38
C VAL A 37 -13.32 12.57 -8.19
N SER A 38 -13.55 13.66 -7.46
CA SER A 38 -12.73 14.00 -6.29
C SER A 38 -12.78 12.91 -5.21
N CYS A 39 -13.97 12.37 -4.94
CA CYS A 39 -14.14 11.26 -4.01
C CYS A 39 -13.44 10.00 -4.53
N ALA A 40 -13.59 9.68 -5.81
CA ALA A 40 -12.94 8.52 -6.41
C ALA A 40 -11.40 8.60 -6.33
N ILE A 41 -10.83 9.77 -6.61
CA ILE A 41 -9.39 10.01 -6.48
C ILE A 41 -8.96 9.89 -5.02
N GLY A 42 -9.69 10.51 -4.09
CA GLY A 42 -9.37 10.44 -2.66
C GLY A 42 -9.36 9.01 -2.12
N LEU A 43 -10.37 8.22 -2.47
CA LEU A 43 -10.44 6.80 -2.09
C LEU A 43 -9.32 5.99 -2.75
N SER A 44 -9.03 6.25 -4.03
CA SER A 44 -7.96 5.57 -4.77
C SER A 44 -6.58 5.88 -4.18
N ALA A 45 -6.33 7.12 -3.77
CA ALA A 45 -5.05 7.54 -3.18
C ALA A 45 -4.75 6.80 -1.86
N ILE A 46 -5.78 6.35 -1.13
CA ILE A 46 -5.63 5.53 0.07
C ILE A 46 -5.50 4.05 -0.30
N ALA A 47 -6.34 3.56 -1.21
CA ALA A 47 -6.39 2.15 -1.56
C ALA A 47 -5.14 1.67 -2.33
N VAL A 48 -4.65 2.47 -3.30
CA VAL A 48 -3.55 2.08 -4.19
C VAL A 48 -2.25 1.79 -3.42
N PRO A 49 -1.77 2.63 -2.48
CA PRO A 49 -0.55 2.32 -1.72
C PRO A 49 -0.67 1.08 -0.85
N LEU A 50 -1.87 0.77 -0.34
CA LEU A 50 -2.10 -0.40 0.53
C LEU A 50 -2.13 -1.72 -0.26
N LEU A 51 -2.60 -1.68 -1.51
CA LEU A 51 -2.71 -2.86 -2.37
C LEU A 51 -1.50 -3.05 -3.29
N SER A 52 -0.74 -1.98 -3.56
CA SER A 52 0.36 -2.03 -4.51
C SER A 52 1.57 -2.77 -3.95
N PRO A 53 2.11 -3.78 -4.65
CA PRO A 53 3.37 -4.42 -4.27
C PRO A 53 4.56 -3.47 -4.40
N PHE A 54 4.42 -2.36 -5.14
CA PHE A 54 5.50 -1.40 -5.39
C PHE A 54 5.74 -0.43 -4.23
N THR A 55 4.78 -0.26 -3.32
CA THR A 55 4.93 0.65 -2.17
C THR A 55 6.16 0.30 -1.32
N LYS A 56 6.50 -0.99 -1.22
CA LYS A 56 7.70 -1.46 -0.51
C LYS A 56 8.99 -0.82 -1.06
N TYR A 57 9.12 -0.70 -2.38
CA TYR A 57 10.33 -0.16 -2.99
C TYR A 57 10.52 1.32 -2.70
N SER A 58 9.44 2.09 -2.53
CA SER A 58 9.55 3.48 -2.08
C SER A 58 10.22 3.59 -0.71
N GLY A 59 9.83 2.75 0.25
CA GLY A 59 10.48 2.67 1.56
C GLY A 59 11.94 2.22 1.47
N MET A 60 12.20 1.18 0.67
CA MET A 60 13.57 0.67 0.46
C MET A 60 14.50 1.72 -0.17
N MET A 61 14.02 2.48 -1.15
CA MET A 61 14.78 3.58 -1.78
C MET A 61 15.14 4.66 -0.76
N ASN A 62 14.16 5.11 0.04
CA ASN A 62 14.40 6.14 1.06
C ASN A 62 15.41 5.68 2.12
N ALA A 63 15.40 4.40 2.51
CA ALA A 63 16.36 3.84 3.45
C ALA A 63 17.77 3.64 2.84
N ALA A 64 17.86 3.45 1.52
CA ALA A 64 19.11 3.19 0.83
C ALA A 64 19.96 4.44 0.57
N VAL A 65 19.38 5.65 0.63
CA VAL A 65 20.09 6.90 0.36
C VAL A 65 20.91 7.33 1.59
N PRO A 66 22.26 7.36 1.51
CA PRO A 66 23.09 7.73 2.64
C PRO A 66 23.24 9.25 2.72
N TYR A 67 22.31 9.93 3.41
CA TYR A 67 22.44 11.37 3.66
C TYR A 67 23.55 11.72 4.67
N ASN A 68 23.86 10.79 5.56
CA ASN A 68 24.97 10.90 6.49
C ASN A 68 26.11 9.98 6.05
N TYR A 69 27.36 10.39 6.31
CA TYR A 69 28.50 9.54 6.04
C TYR A 69 28.44 8.26 6.91
N PRO A 70 28.47 7.05 6.31
CA PRO A 70 28.39 5.81 7.07
C PRO A 70 29.71 5.55 7.80
N VAL A 71 29.71 5.75 9.12
CA VAL A 71 30.89 5.59 9.97
C VAL A 71 31.23 4.09 10.11
N PRO A 72 32.46 3.64 9.77
CA PRO A 72 32.86 2.26 9.94
C PRO A 72 32.83 1.80 11.40
N VAL A 73 32.41 0.57 11.62
CA VAL A 73 32.39 -0.06 12.95
C VAL A 73 33.78 -0.58 13.31
N ARG A 74 34.16 -0.49 14.59
CA ARG A 74 35.40 -1.07 15.10
C ARG A 74 35.28 -2.59 15.15
N ASN A 75 36.19 -3.30 14.49
CA ASN A 75 36.23 -4.76 14.50
C ASN A 75 36.62 -5.31 15.89
N ASP A 76 35.80 -6.20 16.44
CA ASP A 76 36.02 -6.93 17.71
C ASP A 76 36.36 -8.42 17.51
N GLY A 77 36.40 -8.89 16.26
CA GLY A 77 36.69 -10.26 15.88
C GLY A 77 35.47 -11.15 15.65
N ASN A 78 34.25 -10.68 15.91
CA ASN A 78 33.01 -11.46 15.77
C ASN A 78 31.93 -10.72 14.94
N MET A 79 32.28 -10.31 13.72
CA MET A 79 31.42 -9.50 12.84
C MET A 79 31.20 -10.16 11.46
N ASP A 80 30.59 -11.35 11.46
CA ASP A 80 30.33 -12.17 10.27
C ASP A 80 29.23 -11.61 9.34
N ASP A 81 28.60 -10.48 9.67
CA ASP A 81 27.59 -9.78 8.88
C ASP A 81 28.04 -8.39 8.36
N ILE A 82 29.09 -7.80 8.92
CA ILE A 82 29.64 -6.49 8.50
C ILE A 82 30.71 -6.65 7.40
N PRO A 83 30.61 -5.96 6.25
CA PRO A 83 31.65 -5.98 5.22
C PRO A 83 32.89 -5.20 5.67
N ARG A 84 34.09 -5.70 5.32
CA ARG A 84 35.36 -5.02 5.59
C ARG A 84 35.73 -3.99 4.51
N HIS A 85 35.09 -4.10 3.33
CA HIS A 85 35.32 -3.22 2.19
C HIS A 85 34.02 -3.09 1.36
N PRO A 86 33.73 -1.93 0.74
CA PRO A 86 32.49 -1.71 -0.01
C PRO A 86 32.22 -2.70 -1.16
N CYS A 87 33.28 -3.25 -1.76
CA CYS A 87 33.16 -4.21 -2.87
C CYS A 87 33.01 -5.68 -2.44
N GLU A 88 32.95 -5.97 -1.13
CA GLU A 88 32.68 -7.34 -0.69
C GLU A 88 31.26 -7.76 -1.03
N PRO A 89 31.01 -9.06 -1.30
CA PRO A 89 29.68 -9.58 -1.61
C PRO A 89 28.77 -9.68 -0.36
N LYS A 90 28.96 -8.79 0.61
CA LYS A 90 28.40 -8.87 1.96
C LYS A 90 27.70 -7.57 2.31
N GLY A 91 26.57 -7.68 2.99
CA GLY A 91 25.71 -6.56 3.32
C GLY A 91 24.63 -6.28 2.26
N PRO A 92 23.85 -5.20 2.43
CA PRO A 92 22.74 -4.88 1.54
C PRO A 92 23.24 -4.41 0.17
N THR A 93 22.74 -5.03 -0.91
CA THR A 93 23.02 -4.60 -2.30
C THR A 93 21.85 -3.83 -2.91
N LEU A 94 22.13 -3.08 -3.98
CA LEU A 94 21.14 -2.30 -4.74
C LEU A 94 20.78 -2.96 -6.07
N ASP A 95 21.02 -4.26 -6.24
CA ASP A 95 20.72 -4.94 -7.51
C ASP A 95 19.22 -4.96 -7.80
N TRP A 96 18.37 -5.04 -6.77
CA TRP A 96 16.92 -4.89 -6.91
C TRP A 96 16.52 -3.51 -7.46
N PHE A 97 17.27 -2.45 -7.16
CA PHE A 97 16.99 -1.08 -7.62
C PHE A 97 17.52 -0.84 -9.03
N LYS A 98 18.68 -1.43 -9.37
CA LYS A 98 19.25 -1.37 -10.73
C LYS A 98 18.38 -2.11 -11.75
N ASN A 99 17.66 -3.14 -11.31
CA ASN A 99 16.83 -4.00 -12.15
C ASN A 99 15.32 -3.75 -11.97
N LEU A 100 14.94 -2.71 -11.23
CA LEU A 100 13.54 -2.30 -11.04
C LEU A 100 12.98 -1.68 -12.33
#